data_AF-W2T2U3-F1
#
_entry.id   AF-W2T2U3-F1
#
_cell.length_a   1.000
_cell.length_b   1.000
_cell.length_c   1.000
_cell.angle_alpha   90.00
_cell.angle_beta   90.00
_cell.angle_gamma   90.00
#
_symmetry.space_group_name_H-M   'P 1'
#
loop_
_entity.id
_entity.type
_entity.pdbx_description
1 polymer ?
#
loop_
_entity_poly.entity_id
_entity_poly.type
_entity_poly.pdbx_seq_one_letter_code
_entity_poly.pdbx_strand_id
1 'polypeptide(L)'
;MRNWKLLKVLSAPTRSELDRAKGPLITWFVATFVATLLVFMDYYLYAFLNAVKGDGVVANFVRAMIAENRTIEVDNVSGSTLERSHNSYQASETNIFKSMTNAHCLMPPQRPNFQHIFTWIALPLFLSLLLQVIFSFVVKRVIINHFMPFMFPLRDRVRIIYLYNKVLFLRLKRRQEARARIRFIVDRWKINEENDEGGWLSYQSWFKLNILDRLFNTGQCLMCQQNMKPAQLYFCIECPATFCKYCLAENGNECYACQVCSFIF
;
A
#
# COMPACT_ATOMS: atom_id res chain seq x y z
N MET A 1 33.75 -2.12 0.82
CA MET A 1 33.15 -0.94 0.13
C MET A 1 31.75 -1.31 -0.35
N ARG A 2 30.70 -0.64 0.14
CA ARG A 2 29.33 -0.88 -0.35
C ARG A 2 29.18 -0.22 -1.72
N ASN A 3 28.98 -1.01 -2.77
CA ASN A 3 28.63 -0.51 -4.09
C ASN A 3 27.26 0.17 -3.99
N TRP A 4 27.26 1.50 -4.05
CA TRP A 4 26.03 2.26 -4.16
C TRP A 4 25.48 2.03 -5.57
N LYS A 5 24.49 1.14 -5.70
CA LYS A 5 23.73 0.98 -6.95
C LYS A 5 23.01 2.30 -7.19
N LEU A 6 23.52 3.07 -8.15
CA LEU A 6 22.85 4.26 -8.67
C LEU A 6 21.44 3.84 -9.11
N LEU A 7 20.42 4.60 -8.67
CA LEU A 7 19.05 4.34 -9.08
C LEU A 7 18.98 4.47 -10.61
N LYS A 8 18.61 3.37 -11.28
CA LYS A 8 18.28 3.43 -12.70
C LYS A 8 17.03 4.29 -12.85
N VAL A 9 16.99 5.12 -13.89
CA VAL A 9 15.85 6.02 -14.17
C VAL A 9 14.52 5.24 -14.21
N LEU A 10 14.57 4.04 -14.78
CA LEU A 10 13.46 3.08 -14.89
C LEU A 10 13.43 2.03 -13.77
N SER A 11 14.00 2.34 -12.59
CA SER A 11 13.85 1.47 -11.41
C SER A 11 12.46 1.61 -10.79
N ALA A 12 12.08 0.60 -9.99
CA ALA A 12 10.84 0.59 -9.23
C ALA A 12 10.61 1.90 -8.43
N PRO A 13 9.34 2.29 -8.22
CA PRO A 13 9.02 3.51 -7.49
C PRO A 13 9.55 3.46 -6.04
N THR A 14 10.06 4.61 -5.57
CA THR A 14 10.49 4.76 -4.18
C THR A 14 9.29 4.94 -3.26
N ARG A 15 9.45 4.66 -1.96
CA ARG A 15 8.35 4.76 -0.99
C ARG A 15 7.72 6.15 -0.95
N SER A 16 8.53 7.21 -1.02
CA SER A 16 8.04 8.60 -1.05
C SER A 16 7.28 8.95 -2.33
N GLU A 17 7.64 8.35 -3.46
CA GLU A 17 6.89 8.51 -4.72
C GLU A 17 5.56 7.77 -4.66
N LEU A 18 5.53 6.58 -4.04
CA LEU A 18 4.32 5.78 -3.85
C LEU A 18 3.32 6.50 -2.92
N ASP A 19 3.80 7.07 -1.81
CA ASP A 19 2.96 7.80 -0.86
C ASP A 19 2.27 9.00 -1.53
N ARG A 20 2.95 9.64 -2.48
CA ARG A 20 2.38 10.75 -3.26
C ARG A 20 1.41 10.29 -4.37
N ALA A 21 1.60 9.08 -4.88
CA ALA A 21 0.69 8.45 -5.85
C ALA A 21 -0.57 7.86 -5.21
N LYS A 22 -0.55 7.63 -3.88
CA LYS A 22 -1.67 7.05 -3.12
C LYS A 22 -2.96 7.86 -3.24
N GLY A 23 -2.88 9.20 -3.18
CA GLY A 23 -4.05 10.07 -3.28
C GLY A 23 -4.84 9.88 -4.59
N PRO A 24 -4.21 10.11 -5.76
CA PRO A 24 -4.84 9.86 -7.06
C PRO A 24 -5.35 8.43 -7.24
N LEU A 25 -4.60 7.43 -6.74
CA LEU A 25 -5.02 6.03 -6.79
C LEU A 25 -6.30 5.76 -5.99
N ILE A 26 -6.43 6.35 -4.79
CA ILE A 26 -7.65 6.22 -3.98
C ILE A 26 -8.83 6.87 -4.69
N THR A 27 -8.66 8.09 -5.21
CA THR A 27 -9.72 8.78 -5.95
C THR A 27 -10.17 7.97 -7.17
N TRP A 28 -9.21 7.40 -7.91
CA TRP A 28 -9.52 6.52 -9.03
C TRP A 28 -10.29 5.28 -8.58
N PHE A 29 -9.86 4.62 -7.49
CA PHE A 29 -10.54 3.44 -6.96
C PHE A 29 -11.98 3.73 -6.49
N VAL A 30 -12.21 4.90 -5.88
CA VAL A 30 -13.57 5.33 -5.53
C VAL A 30 -14.41 5.55 -6.78
N ALA A 31 -13.87 6.21 -7.81
CA ALA A 31 -14.57 6.43 -9.06
C ALA A 31 -14.89 5.11 -9.79
N THR A 32 -13.97 4.13 -9.80
CA THR A 32 -14.19 2.82 -10.40
C THR A 32 -15.28 2.04 -9.67
N PHE A 33 -15.28 2.10 -8.34
CA PHE A 33 -16.29 1.46 -7.52
C PHE A 33 -17.68 2.04 -7.79
N VAL A 34 -17.82 3.37 -7.81
CA VAL A 34 -19.09 4.04 -8.14
C VAL A 34 -19.56 3.69 -9.55
N ALA A 35 -18.67 3.73 -10.55
CA ALA A 35 -19.01 3.37 -11.92
C ALA A 35 -19.46 1.90 -12.05
N THR A 36 -18.83 1.00 -11.31
CA THR A 36 -19.20 -0.43 -11.28
C THR A 36 -20.58 -0.63 -10.67
N LEU A 37 -20.89 0.09 -9.58
CA LEU A 37 -22.22 0.05 -8.97
C LEU A 37 -23.31 0.56 -9.91
N LEU A 38 -23.05 1.65 -10.66
CA LEU A 38 -24.01 2.17 -11.64
C LEU A 38 -24.29 1.15 -12.75
N VAL A 39 -23.25 0.55 -13.33
CA VAL A 39 -23.41 -0.48 -14.37
C VAL A 39 -24.15 -1.71 -13.82
N PHE A 40 -23.87 -2.10 -12.57
CA PHE A 40 -24.57 -3.21 -11.93
C PHE A 40 -26.05 -2.90 -11.70
N MET A 41 -26.38 -1.69 -11.24
CA MET A 41 -27.77 -1.25 -11.06
C MET A 41 -28.52 -1.20 -12.39
N ASP A 42 -27.91 -0.67 -13.45
CA ASP A 42 -28.52 -0.67 -14.80
C ASP A 42 -28.79 -2.09 -15.31
N TYR A 43 -27.85 -3.01 -15.07
CA TYR A 43 -28.04 -4.42 -15.43
C TYR A 43 -29.13 -5.09 -14.60
N TYR A 44 -29.18 -4.79 -13.30
CA TYR A 44 -30.22 -5.30 -12.40
C TYR A 44 -31.61 -4.81 -12.81
N LEU A 45 -31.77 -3.53 -13.13
CA LEU A 45 -33.01 -2.96 -13.63
C LEU A 45 -33.42 -3.63 -14.95
N TYR A 46 -32.48 -3.84 -15.88
CA TYR A 46 -32.73 -4.58 -17.11
C TYR A 46 -33.22 -6.01 -16.83
N ALA A 47 -32.55 -6.76 -15.95
CA ALA A 47 -32.92 -8.12 -15.61
C ALA A 47 -34.28 -8.20 -14.91
N PHE A 48 -34.56 -7.27 -13.99
CA PHE A 48 -35.84 -7.17 -13.29
C PHE A 48 -36.99 -6.88 -14.26
N LEU A 49 -36.84 -5.88 -15.13
CA LEU A 49 -37.86 -5.56 -16.15
C LEU A 49 -38.09 -6.72 -17.12
N ASN A 50 -37.03 -7.47 -17.45
CA ASN A 50 -37.14 -8.65 -18.30
C ASN A 50 -37.88 -9.81 -17.60
N ALA A 51 -37.65 -10.03 -16.30
CA ALA A 51 -38.35 -11.03 -15.50
C ALA A 51 -39.84 -10.69 -15.33
N VAL A 52 -40.17 -9.43 -15.02
CA VAL A 52 -41.57 -8.97 -14.91
C VAL A 52 -42.34 -9.13 -16.22
N LYS A 53 -41.67 -8.93 -17.37
CA LYS A 53 -42.26 -9.19 -18.68
C LYS A 53 -42.44 -10.69 -18.95
N GLY A 54 -41.48 -11.53 -18.56
CA GLY A 54 -41.48 -12.97 -18.81
C GLY A 54 -42.53 -13.74 -18.01
N ASP A 55 -42.73 -13.37 -16.75
CA ASP A 55 -43.57 -14.17 -15.84
C ASP A 55 -45.07 -13.79 -15.87
N GLY A 56 -45.45 -12.74 -16.62
CA GLY A 56 -46.85 -12.33 -16.72
C GLY A 56 -47.50 -11.99 -15.36
N VAL A 57 -46.69 -11.77 -14.31
CA VAL A 57 -47.15 -11.57 -12.92
C VAL A 57 -48.15 -10.42 -12.84
N VAL A 58 -47.89 -9.34 -13.57
CA VAL A 58 -48.80 -8.19 -13.67
C VAL A 58 -50.11 -8.58 -14.36
N ALA A 59 -50.05 -9.42 -15.41
CA ALA A 59 -51.26 -9.89 -16.09
C ALA A 59 -52.07 -10.87 -15.23
N ASN A 60 -51.42 -11.67 -14.38
CA ASN A 60 -52.05 -12.59 -13.46
C ASN A 60 -52.67 -11.85 -12.26
N PHE A 61 -51.99 -10.84 -11.71
CA PHE A 61 -52.50 -9.99 -10.63
C PHE A 61 -53.73 -9.17 -11.06
N VAL A 62 -53.68 -8.58 -12.26
CA VAL A 62 -54.83 -7.85 -12.82
C VAL A 62 -56.00 -8.81 -13.13
N ARG A 63 -55.73 -10.04 -13.59
CA ARG A 63 -56.78 -11.06 -13.75
C ARG A 63 -57.40 -11.47 -12.41
N ALA A 64 -56.60 -11.62 -11.36
CA ALA A 64 -57.11 -11.94 -10.02
C ALA A 64 -58.02 -10.82 -9.48
N MET A 65 -57.60 -9.56 -9.64
CA MET A 65 -58.39 -8.39 -9.22
C MET A 65 -59.70 -8.23 -10.01
N ILE A 66 -59.70 -8.52 -11.32
CA ILE A 66 -60.91 -8.49 -12.14
C ILE A 66 -61.84 -9.68 -11.83
N ALA A 67 -61.30 -10.83 -11.47
CA ALA A 67 -62.09 -12.00 -11.07
C ALA A 67 -62.82 -11.77 -9.74
N GLU A 68 -62.19 -11.07 -8.80
CA GLU A 68 -62.76 -10.76 -7.48
C GLU A 68 -63.83 -9.67 -7.54
N ASN A 69 -63.72 -8.71 -8.47
CA ASN A 69 -64.74 -7.66 -8.65
C ASN A 69 -65.99 -8.11 -9.45
N ARG A 70 -66.09 -9.40 -9.82
CA ARG A 70 -67.24 -9.96 -10.55
C ARG A 70 -68.26 -10.68 -9.67
N THR A 71 -68.04 -10.78 -8.36
CA THR A 71 -69.08 -11.22 -7.41
C THR A 71 -69.87 -10.00 -6.94
N ILE A 72 -70.56 -9.32 -7.86
CA ILE A 72 -71.62 -8.39 -7.46
C ILE A 72 -72.82 -9.25 -7.08
N GLU A 73 -73.03 -9.34 -5.76
CA GLU A 73 -74.27 -9.74 -5.10
C GLU A 73 -75.49 -9.17 -5.87
N VAL A 74 -76.29 -10.08 -6.42
CA VAL A 74 -77.67 -9.78 -6.80
C VAL A 74 -78.48 -9.89 -5.51
N ASP A 75 -78.51 -8.80 -4.74
CA ASP A 75 -79.41 -8.67 -3.61
C ASP A 75 -80.77 -8.13 -4.06
N ASN A 76 -81.77 -8.95 -3.76
CA ASN A 76 -83.16 -8.84 -4.12
C ASN A 76 -83.79 -7.53 -3.64
N VAL A 77 -84.28 -6.70 -4.58
CA VAL A 77 -85.30 -5.69 -4.27
C VAL A 77 -86.44 -5.83 -5.27
N SER A 78 -87.55 -6.34 -4.73
CA SER A 78 -88.87 -6.49 -5.31
C SER A 78 -89.42 -5.19 -5.91
N GLY A 79 -89.68 -5.21 -7.22
CA GLY A 79 -90.35 -4.14 -7.96
C GLY A 79 -90.94 -4.69 -9.25
N SER A 80 -92.23 -5.00 -9.18
CA SER A 80 -93.15 -5.50 -10.20
C SER A 80 -92.94 -5.06 -11.66
N THR A 81 -93.23 -6.00 -12.57
CA THR A 81 -93.73 -5.82 -13.95
C THR A 81 -92.68 -5.52 -15.03
N LEU A 82 -92.28 -6.57 -15.76
CA LEU A 82 -92.33 -6.66 -17.23
C LEU A 82 -91.56 -7.90 -17.68
N GLU A 83 -92.30 -8.95 -18.05
CA GLU A 83 -91.80 -10.02 -18.91
C GLU A 83 -91.32 -9.40 -20.22
N ARG A 84 -90.00 -9.40 -20.46
CA ARG A 84 -89.49 -9.24 -21.83
C ARG A 84 -88.12 -9.89 -22.00
N SER A 85 -88.13 -10.90 -22.87
CA SER A 85 -86.99 -11.52 -23.55
C SER A 85 -85.89 -12.11 -22.66
N HIS A 86 -86.07 -13.38 -22.32
CA HIS A 86 -84.96 -14.33 -22.23
C HIS A 86 -84.27 -14.42 -23.60
N ASN A 87 -83.27 -13.56 -23.83
CA ASN A 87 -82.19 -13.92 -24.74
C ASN A 87 -81.15 -14.62 -23.89
N SER A 88 -81.12 -15.94 -24.06
CA SER A 88 -80.03 -16.81 -23.66
C SER A 88 -78.71 -16.25 -24.19
N TYR A 89 -77.99 -15.51 -23.35
CA TYR A 89 -76.54 -15.45 -23.47
C TYR A 89 -76.04 -16.84 -23.14
N GLN A 90 -75.96 -17.69 -24.16
CA GLN A 90 -75.03 -18.80 -24.16
C GLN A 90 -73.66 -18.18 -23.89
N ALA A 91 -73.22 -18.25 -22.64
CA ALA A 91 -71.83 -18.21 -22.30
C ALA A 91 -71.19 -19.39 -23.03
N SER A 92 -70.78 -19.15 -24.28
CA SER A 92 -69.82 -20.00 -24.96
C SER A 92 -68.51 -19.87 -24.19
N GLU A 93 -68.38 -20.72 -23.18
CA GLU A 93 -67.14 -21.08 -22.48
C GLU A 93 -66.16 -21.75 -23.46
N THR A 94 -65.80 -21.09 -24.57
CA THR A 94 -64.76 -21.66 -25.44
C THR A 94 -63.81 -20.64 -26.07
N ASN A 95 -63.92 -19.33 -25.80
CA ASN A 95 -63.03 -18.36 -26.45
C ASN A 95 -62.56 -17.16 -25.61
N ILE A 96 -62.61 -17.24 -24.27
CA ILE A 96 -62.02 -16.22 -23.37
C ILE A 96 -60.79 -16.78 -22.62
N PHE A 97 -60.03 -17.64 -23.27
CA PHE A 97 -58.62 -17.89 -22.92
C PHE A 97 -57.71 -17.43 -24.05
N LYS A 98 -58.09 -16.38 -24.79
CA LYS A 98 -57.09 -15.57 -25.47
C LYS A 98 -56.34 -14.86 -24.36
N SER A 99 -55.20 -15.44 -23.97
CA SER A 99 -54.29 -14.88 -22.99
C SER A 99 -54.20 -13.38 -23.25
N MET A 100 -54.85 -12.56 -22.43
CA MET A 100 -54.60 -11.12 -22.43
C MET A 100 -53.21 -10.97 -21.84
N THR A 101 -52.22 -11.18 -22.71
CA THR A 101 -50.83 -10.90 -22.46
C THR A 101 -50.69 -9.41 -22.74
N ASN A 102 -50.53 -8.61 -21.69
CA ASN A 102 -50.08 -7.21 -21.78
C ASN A 102 -48.66 -7.09 -22.38
N ALA A 103 -48.12 -8.15 -22.98
CA ALA A 103 -46.86 -8.20 -23.68
C ALA A 103 -46.77 -7.19 -24.84
N HIS A 104 -47.91 -6.80 -25.42
CA HIS A 104 -47.96 -5.77 -26.46
C HIS A 104 -47.89 -4.33 -25.89
N CYS A 105 -48.30 -4.12 -24.64
CA CYS A 105 -48.27 -2.81 -23.98
C CYS A 105 -46.96 -2.53 -23.23
N LEU A 106 -46.15 -3.58 -22.96
CA LEU A 106 -44.86 -3.45 -22.30
C LEU A 106 -43.74 -3.31 -23.34
N MET A 107 -43.22 -2.08 -23.48
CA MET A 107 -42.05 -1.79 -24.31
C MET A 107 -40.88 -2.72 -23.89
N PRO A 108 -40.19 -3.39 -24.83
CA PRO A 108 -39.10 -4.29 -24.48
C PRO A 108 -37.98 -3.52 -23.77
N PRO A 109 -37.45 -4.03 -22.65
CA PRO A 109 -36.36 -3.37 -21.94
C PRO A 109 -35.15 -3.27 -22.87
N GLN A 110 -34.56 -2.07 -22.97
CA GLN A 110 -33.38 -1.83 -23.78
C GLN A 110 -32.17 -2.50 -23.12
N ARG A 111 -31.52 -3.42 -23.84
CA ARG A 111 -30.29 -4.07 -23.36
C ARG A 111 -29.18 -3.03 -23.16
N PRO A 112 -28.37 -3.14 -22.09
CA PRO A 112 -27.24 -2.26 -21.90
C PRO A 112 -26.24 -2.41 -23.06
N ASN A 113 -25.89 -1.29 -23.68
CA ASN A 113 -24.96 -1.25 -24.80
C ASN A 113 -23.52 -1.33 -24.27
N PHE A 114 -22.95 -2.53 -24.21
CA PHE A 114 -21.58 -2.76 -23.74
C PHE A 114 -20.54 -1.92 -24.48
N GLN A 115 -20.73 -1.66 -25.77
CA GLN A 115 -19.84 -0.80 -26.56
C GLN A 115 -19.82 0.63 -26.03
N HIS A 116 -20.98 1.19 -25.67
CA HIS A 116 -21.08 2.54 -25.12
C HIS A 116 -20.48 2.60 -23.70
N ILE A 117 -20.75 1.59 -22.87
CA ILE A 117 -20.17 1.49 -21.53
C ILE A 117 -18.64 1.44 -21.62
N PHE A 118 -18.10 0.64 -22.54
CA PHE A 118 -16.66 0.53 -22.69
C PHE A 118 -16.00 1.82 -23.20
N THR A 119 -16.54 2.44 -24.25
CA THR A 119 -15.93 3.63 -24.86
C THR A 119 -16.04 4.87 -23.98
N TRP A 120 -17.15 5.05 -23.27
CA TRP A 120 -17.42 6.28 -22.50
C TRP A 120 -17.14 6.16 -21.00
N ILE A 121 -17.08 4.95 -20.45
CA ILE A 121 -16.82 4.74 -19.02
C ILE A 121 -15.47 4.06 -18.84
N ALA A 122 -15.28 2.85 -19.38
CA ALA A 122 -14.07 2.07 -19.09
C ALA A 122 -12.79 2.68 -19.68
N LEU A 123 -12.82 3.12 -20.94
CA LEU A 123 -11.67 3.71 -21.63
C LEU A 123 -11.15 5.00 -20.97
N PRO A 124 -11.96 6.03 -20.69
CA PRO A 124 -11.46 7.24 -20.03
C PRO A 124 -10.99 6.97 -18.60
N LEU A 125 -11.64 6.05 -17.89
CA LEU A 125 -11.25 5.65 -16.54
C LEU A 125 -9.89 4.93 -16.55
N PHE A 126 -9.64 4.06 -17.54
CA PHE A 126 -8.33 3.45 -17.75
C PHE A 126 -7.26 4.47 -18.16
N LEU A 127 -7.58 5.36 -19.11
CA LEU A 127 -6.68 6.41 -19.56
C LEU A 127 -6.27 7.34 -18.41
N SER A 128 -7.22 7.67 -17.54
CA SER A 128 -6.98 8.49 -16.35
C SER A 128 -5.99 7.83 -15.38
N LEU A 129 -6.06 6.51 -15.18
CA LEU A 129 -5.09 5.77 -14.37
C LEU A 129 -3.69 5.82 -14.99
N LEU A 130 -3.58 5.57 -16.29
CA LEU A 130 -2.28 5.61 -16.96
C LEU A 130 -1.65 7.00 -16.89
N LEU A 131 -2.41 8.06 -17.15
CA LEU A 131 -1.95 9.44 -17.10
C LEU A 131 -1.56 9.87 -15.67
N GLN A 132 -2.40 9.56 -14.68
CA GLN A 132 -2.14 10.00 -13.30
C GLN A 132 -0.97 9.26 -12.64
N VAL A 133 -0.84 7.95 -12.87
CA VAL A 133 0.13 7.13 -12.14
C VAL A 133 1.43 6.99 -12.92
N ILE A 134 1.34 6.59 -14.20
CA ILE A 134 2.52 6.26 -15.00
C ILE A 134 3.17 7.53 -15.52
N PHE A 135 2.41 8.43 -16.16
CA PHE A 135 3.00 9.64 -16.73
C PHE A 135 3.50 10.61 -15.65
N SER A 136 2.80 10.79 -14.54
CA SER A 136 3.26 11.65 -13.43
C SER A 136 4.62 11.20 -12.87
N PHE A 137 4.86 9.90 -12.81
CA PHE A 137 6.13 9.33 -12.34
C PHE A 137 7.23 9.45 -13.38
N VAL A 138 6.98 8.99 -14.60
CA VAL A 138 7.97 8.96 -15.69
C VAL A 138 8.40 10.37 -16.05
N VAL A 139 7.45 11.30 -16.22
CA VAL A 139 7.75 12.68 -16.60
C VAL A 139 8.62 13.36 -15.55
N LYS A 140 8.34 13.21 -14.25
CA LYS A 140 9.19 13.80 -13.20
C LYS A 140 10.62 13.27 -13.22
N ARG A 141 10.79 11.96 -13.38
CA ARG A 141 12.13 11.34 -13.44
C ARG A 141 12.90 11.73 -14.70
N VAL A 142 12.21 11.80 -15.84
CA VAL A 142 12.80 12.29 -17.10
C VAL A 142 13.20 13.75 -16.97
N ILE A 143 12.36 14.61 -16.38
CA ILE A 143 12.69 16.03 -16.19
C ILE A 143 13.91 16.18 -15.28
N ILE A 144 13.94 15.51 -14.12
CA ILE A 144 15.03 15.67 -13.15
C ILE A 144 16.33 15.07 -13.68
N ASN A 145 16.28 13.91 -14.32
CA ASN A 145 17.50 13.18 -14.71
C ASN A 145 18.00 13.53 -16.12
N HIS A 146 17.14 14.01 -17.02
CA HIS A 146 17.51 14.30 -18.41
C HIS A 146 17.42 15.80 -18.73
N PHE A 147 16.29 16.45 -18.46
CA PHE A 147 16.13 17.88 -18.81
C PHE A 147 16.89 18.83 -17.89
N MET A 148 16.92 18.58 -16.58
CA MET A 148 17.58 19.45 -15.62
C MET A 148 19.10 19.57 -15.84
N PRO A 149 19.86 18.48 -16.07
CA PRO A 149 21.29 18.61 -16.37
C PRO A 149 21.55 19.26 -17.74
N PHE A 150 20.63 19.10 -18.70
CA PHE A 150 20.73 19.74 -20.01
C PHE A 150 20.56 21.27 -19.92
N MET A 151 19.55 21.74 -19.19
CA MET A 151 19.23 23.17 -19.10
C MET A 151 20.12 23.94 -18.10
N PHE A 152 20.54 23.32 -16.98
CA PHE A 152 21.29 23.99 -15.93
C PHE A 152 22.52 23.19 -15.44
N PRO A 153 23.58 23.09 -16.26
CA PRO A 153 24.76 22.29 -15.93
C PRO A 153 25.49 22.77 -14.67
N LEU A 154 25.52 24.09 -14.42
CA LEU A 154 26.18 24.67 -13.24
C LEU A 154 25.48 24.28 -11.94
N ARG A 155 24.13 24.27 -11.92
CA ARG A 155 23.34 23.92 -10.73
C ARG A 155 23.50 22.44 -10.38
N ASP A 156 23.62 21.58 -11.38
CA ASP A 156 23.81 20.15 -11.16
C ASP A 156 25.21 19.84 -10.59
N ARG A 157 26.26 20.51 -11.10
CA ARG A 157 27.62 20.42 -10.50
C ARG A 157 27.64 20.84 -9.04
N VAL A 158 26.98 21.95 -8.70
CA VAL A 158 26.87 22.41 -7.30
C VAL A 158 26.13 21.38 -6.45
N ARG A 159 25.05 20.76 -6.95
CA ARG A 159 24.32 19.71 -6.23
C ARG A 159 25.19 18.48 -5.97
N ILE A 160 25.98 18.06 -6.95
CA ILE A 160 26.90 16.92 -6.82
C ILE A 160 27.99 17.24 -5.78
N ILE A 161 28.61 18.42 -5.85
CA ILE A 161 29.63 18.86 -4.87
C ILE A 161 29.01 18.95 -3.47
N TYR A 162 27.82 19.53 -3.35
CA TYR A 162 27.10 19.62 -2.09
C TYR A 162 26.79 18.23 -1.49
N LEU A 163 26.30 17.29 -2.32
CA LEU A 163 26.03 15.92 -1.89
C LEU A 163 27.31 15.23 -1.43
N TYR A 164 28.42 15.40 -2.17
CA TYR A 164 29.73 14.89 -1.81
C TYR A 164 30.17 15.43 -0.44
N ASN A 165 30.17 16.76 -0.27
CA ASN A 165 30.54 17.42 0.98
C ASN A 165 29.65 16.95 2.13
N LYS A 166 28.33 16.85 1.93
CA LYS A 166 27.39 16.33 2.94
C LYS A 166 27.74 14.90 3.36
N VAL A 167 28.03 14.01 2.40
CA VAL A 167 28.42 12.62 2.70
C VAL A 167 29.76 12.58 3.43
N LEU A 168 30.72 13.44 3.05
CA LEU A 168 32.01 13.57 3.71
C LEU A 168 31.84 14.02 5.17
N PHE A 169 31.08 15.09 5.42
CA PHE A 169 30.77 15.56 6.77
C PHE A 169 30.05 14.50 7.61
N LEU A 170 29.09 13.76 7.04
CA LEU A 170 28.43 12.66 7.74
C LEU A 170 29.37 11.49 8.07
N ARG A 171 30.41 11.25 7.27
CA ARG A 171 31.44 10.25 7.59
C ARG A 171 32.36 10.75 8.69
N LEU A 172 32.79 12.01 8.63
CA LEU A 172 33.62 12.64 9.66
C LEU A 172 32.90 12.68 11.02
N LYS A 173 31.66 13.15 11.05
CA LYS A 173 30.84 13.19 12.27
C LYS A 173 30.68 11.80 12.89
N ARG A 174 30.35 10.78 12.10
CA ARG A 174 30.26 9.39 12.59
C ARG A 174 31.58 8.87 13.16
N ARG A 175 32.71 9.22 12.53
CA ARG A 175 34.04 8.87 13.06
C ARG A 175 34.32 9.60 14.38
N GLN A 176 33.97 10.88 14.49
CA GLN A 176 34.12 11.65 15.73
C GLN A 176 33.24 11.10 16.86
N GLU A 177 31.96 10.80 16.59
CA GLU A 177 31.04 10.20 17.55
C GLU A 177 31.52 8.81 18.02
N ALA A 178 32.03 7.98 17.09
CA ALA A 178 32.61 6.69 17.43
C ALA A 178 33.86 6.86 18.32
N ARG A 179 34.76 7.79 18.00
CA ARG A 179 35.95 8.08 18.81
C ARG A 179 35.60 8.54 20.22
N ALA A 180 34.67 9.49 20.35
CA ALA A 180 34.23 10.00 21.65
C ALA A 180 33.61 8.88 22.51
N ARG A 181 32.79 8.01 21.91
CA ARG A 181 32.22 6.85 22.58
C ARG A 181 33.29 5.87 23.07
N ILE A 182 34.25 5.53 22.21
CA ILE A 182 35.33 4.59 22.56
C ILE A 182 36.13 5.12 23.74
N ARG A 183 36.51 6.41 23.72
CA ARG A 183 37.21 7.05 24.83
C ARG A 183 36.39 6.98 26.12
N PHE A 184 35.12 7.37 26.08
CA PHE A 184 34.26 7.32 27.26
C PHE A 184 34.14 5.90 27.87
N ILE A 185 34.06 4.87 27.03
CA ILE A 185 34.00 3.48 27.52
C ILE A 185 35.34 3.06 28.15
N VAL A 186 36.46 3.39 27.50
CA VAL A 186 37.80 3.05 27.97
C VAL A 186 38.15 3.80 29.25
N ASP A 187 37.82 5.09 29.35
CA ASP A 187 38.02 5.90 30.55
C ASP A 187 37.20 5.34 31.72
N ARG A 188 35.95 4.92 31.46
CA ARG A 188 35.11 4.26 32.47
C ARG A 188 35.71 2.93 32.93
N TRP A 189 36.30 2.14 32.03
CA TRP A 189 36.97 0.89 32.40
C TRP A 189 38.23 1.15 33.21
N LYS A 190 39.03 2.16 32.85
CA LYS A 190 40.22 2.56 33.58
C LYS A 190 39.89 3.03 35.01
N ILE A 191 38.85 3.86 35.16
CA ILE A 191 38.37 4.31 36.48
C ILE A 191 37.85 3.12 37.29
N ASN A 192 37.12 2.20 36.68
CA ASN A 192 36.65 1.01 37.37
C ASN A 192 37.83 0.14 37.82
N GLU A 193 38.85 -0.06 36.98
CA GLU A 193 40.06 -0.83 37.33
C GLU A 193 40.82 -0.21 38.50
N GLU A 194 40.92 1.12 38.57
CA GLU A 194 41.57 1.83 39.67
C GLU A 194 40.77 1.75 40.99
N ASN A 195 39.44 1.62 40.92
CA ASN A 195 38.55 1.55 42.09
C ASN A 195 38.19 0.11 42.52
N ASP A 196 38.62 -0.92 41.79
CA ASP A 196 38.23 -2.30 42.05
C ASP A 196 39.17 -2.94 43.09
N GLU A 197 38.74 -3.06 44.34
CA GLU A 197 39.48 -3.72 45.43
C GLU A 197 39.48 -5.27 45.33
N GLY A 198 39.53 -5.83 44.11
CA GLY A 198 39.77 -7.27 43.90
C GLY A 198 38.62 -8.20 44.31
N GLY A 199 37.36 -7.80 44.09
CA GLY A 199 36.21 -8.70 44.27
C GLY A 199 36.18 -9.86 43.26
N TRP A 200 35.48 -10.96 43.57
CA TRP A 200 35.31 -12.13 42.67
C TRP A 200 34.79 -11.76 41.26
N LEU A 201 34.05 -10.66 41.13
CA LEU A 201 33.53 -10.13 39.86
C LEU A 201 34.49 -9.16 39.12
N SER A 202 35.70 -8.96 39.65
CA SER A 202 36.69 -8.07 39.05
C SER A 202 37.10 -8.50 37.64
N TYR A 203 37.46 -7.51 36.82
CA TYR A 203 37.83 -7.68 35.41
C TYR A 203 39.00 -8.67 35.19
N GLN A 204 39.89 -8.84 36.17
CA GLN A 204 41.02 -9.78 36.16
C GLN A 204 40.73 -11.14 36.82
N SER A 205 39.51 -11.39 37.29
CA SER A 205 39.17 -12.64 38.00
C SER A 205 39.39 -13.86 37.10
N TRP A 206 40.13 -14.86 37.62
CA TRP A 206 40.42 -16.14 36.95
C TRP A 206 39.16 -16.81 36.38
N PHE A 207 38.04 -16.67 37.08
CA PHE A 207 36.75 -17.23 36.67
C PHE A 207 36.23 -16.61 35.37
N LYS A 208 36.44 -15.30 35.15
CA LYS A 208 35.97 -14.59 33.97
C LYS A 208 36.80 -14.95 32.72
N LEU A 209 38.13 -15.00 32.88
CA LEU A 209 39.06 -15.34 31.80
C LEU A 209 38.96 -16.80 31.36
N ASN A 210 38.69 -17.73 32.28
CA ASN A 210 38.76 -19.16 31.97
C ASN A 210 37.39 -19.79 31.64
N ILE A 211 36.29 -19.29 32.22
CA ILE A 211 34.95 -19.85 32.06
C ILE A 211 34.07 -18.97 31.16
N LEU A 212 34.05 -17.65 31.37
CA LEU A 212 33.20 -16.74 30.58
C LEU A 212 33.68 -16.59 29.13
N ASP A 213 34.98 -16.40 28.94
CA ASP A 213 35.61 -16.23 27.62
C ASP A 213 35.55 -17.49 26.74
N ARG A 214 35.33 -18.66 27.37
CA ARG A 214 35.22 -19.96 26.68
C ARG A 214 33.77 -20.31 26.32
N LEU A 215 32.79 -19.86 27.11
CA LEU A 215 31.37 -20.18 26.91
C LEU A 215 30.59 -19.09 26.14
N PHE A 216 31.01 -17.82 26.22
CA PHE A 216 30.27 -16.70 25.65
C PHE A 216 31.16 -15.90 24.70
N ASN A 217 30.59 -15.44 23.56
CA ASN A 217 31.23 -14.46 22.68
C ASN A 217 31.28 -13.07 23.38
N THR A 218 32.07 -12.97 24.45
CA THR A 218 32.21 -11.83 25.37
C THR A 218 33.01 -10.68 24.77
N GLY A 219 33.91 -10.97 23.84
CA GLY A 219 34.75 -9.98 23.20
C GLY A 219 33.96 -9.10 22.24
N GLN A 220 33.72 -7.84 22.58
CA GLN A 220 33.13 -6.86 21.68
C GLN A 220 34.22 -5.97 21.06
N CYS A 221 34.18 -5.78 19.75
CA CYS A 221 34.99 -4.74 19.12
C CYS A 221 34.36 -3.36 19.39
N LEU A 222 35.09 -2.46 20.03
CA LEU A 222 34.60 -1.13 20.40
C LEU A 222 34.23 -0.24 19.19
N MET A 223 34.81 -0.51 18.02
CA MET A 223 34.57 0.27 16.81
C MET A 223 33.35 -0.21 16.00
N CYS A 224 33.21 -1.51 15.78
CA CYS A 224 32.10 -2.07 14.98
C CYS A 224 30.95 -2.65 15.82
N GLN A 225 31.13 -2.74 17.15
CA GLN A 225 30.18 -3.30 18.12
C GLN A 225 29.78 -4.76 17.87
N GLN A 226 30.48 -5.46 16.99
CA GLN A 226 30.26 -6.88 16.76
C GLN A 226 30.93 -7.70 17.85
N ASN A 227 30.18 -8.66 18.37
CA ASN A 227 30.68 -9.65 19.30
C ASN A 227 31.45 -10.71 18.52
N MET A 228 32.69 -10.95 18.92
CA MET A 228 33.61 -11.92 18.33
C MET A 228 34.25 -12.73 19.45
N LYS A 229 34.90 -13.84 19.08
CA LYS A 229 35.71 -14.57 20.04
C LYS A 229 36.91 -13.70 20.47
N PRO A 230 37.29 -13.71 21.75
CA PRO A 230 38.38 -12.88 22.28
C PRO A 230 39.72 -13.14 21.56
N ALA A 231 39.98 -14.38 21.13
CA ALA A 231 41.16 -14.74 20.33
C ALA A 231 41.29 -14.04 18.96
N GLN A 232 40.21 -13.44 18.43
CA GLN A 232 40.22 -12.71 17.17
C GLN A 232 40.29 -11.18 17.35
N LEU A 233 40.35 -10.72 18.60
CA LEU A 233 40.44 -9.31 18.95
C LEU A 233 41.90 -8.93 19.24
N TYR A 234 42.24 -7.72 18.82
CA TYR A 234 43.50 -7.08 19.15
C TYR A 234 43.29 -6.18 20.36
N PHE A 235 44.15 -6.34 21.36
CA PHE A 235 44.21 -5.52 22.56
C PHE A 235 45.28 -4.44 22.37
N CYS A 236 44.99 -3.22 22.83
CA CYS A 236 46.00 -2.17 22.88
C CYS A 236 46.90 -2.36 24.11
N ILE A 237 48.17 -1.97 23.98
CA ILE A 237 49.19 -2.12 25.04
C ILE A 237 49.00 -1.07 26.15
N GLU A 238 48.59 0.13 25.77
CA GLU A 238 48.50 1.30 26.67
C GLU A 238 47.09 1.53 27.27
N CYS A 239 46.06 0.94 26.66
CA CYS A 239 44.68 1.13 27.07
C CYS A 239 43.88 -0.19 26.96
N PRO A 240 42.85 -0.42 27.81
CA PRO A 240 42.02 -1.64 27.80
C PRO A 240 41.07 -1.73 26.58
N ALA A 241 41.42 -1.10 25.47
CA ALA A 241 40.62 -1.03 24.25
C ALA A 241 40.79 -2.29 23.39
N THR A 242 39.67 -2.83 22.89
CA THR A 242 39.61 -4.01 22.03
C THR A 242 39.10 -3.67 20.61
N PHE A 243 39.81 -4.17 19.59
CA PHE A 243 39.48 -3.93 18.18
C PHE A 243 39.51 -5.19 17.32
N CYS A 244 38.72 -5.18 16.25
CA CYS A 244 38.76 -6.21 15.21
C CYS A 244 39.91 -5.96 14.22
N LYS A 245 40.46 -7.01 13.59
CA LYS A 245 41.55 -6.89 12.58
C LYS A 245 41.24 -5.85 11.49
N TYR A 246 40.03 -5.90 10.94
CA TYR A 246 39.60 -4.97 9.88
C TYR A 246 39.49 -3.53 10.36
N CYS A 247 39.00 -3.34 11.59
CA CYS A 247 38.79 -2.05 12.22
C CYS A 247 40.14 -1.38 12.53
N LEU A 248 41.10 -2.18 13.01
CA LEU A 248 42.45 -1.72 13.31
C LEU A 248 43.21 -1.37 12.03
N ALA A 249 43.09 -2.20 10.98
CA ALA A 249 43.69 -1.93 9.67
C ALA A 249 43.15 -0.66 9.00
N GLU A 250 41.84 -0.38 9.11
CA GLU A 250 41.23 0.86 8.57
C GLU A 250 41.76 2.12 9.28
N ASN A 251 42.29 1.97 10.49
CA ASN A 251 42.82 3.07 11.31
C ASN A 251 44.35 3.19 11.24
N GLY A 252 45.03 2.51 10.32
CA GLY A 252 46.50 2.57 10.23
C GLY A 252 47.21 1.87 11.40
N ASN A 253 46.57 0.89 12.03
CA ASN A 253 47.07 0.17 13.21
C ASN A 253 47.23 1.01 14.48
N GLU A 254 46.64 2.20 14.53
CA GLU A 254 46.64 3.05 15.71
C GLU A 254 45.36 2.88 16.53
N CYS A 255 45.50 2.99 17.85
CA CYS A 255 44.39 2.87 18.79
C CYS A 255 43.64 4.21 18.92
N TYR A 256 42.33 4.24 18.63
CA TYR A 256 41.53 5.46 18.77
C TYR A 256 41.37 5.96 20.21
N ALA A 257 41.52 5.09 21.20
CA ALA A 257 41.47 5.49 22.60
C ALA A 257 42.75 6.22 23.01
N CYS A 258 43.90 5.72 22.55
CA CYS A 258 45.23 6.23 22.92
C CYS A 258 45.73 7.35 21.98
N GLN A 259 45.15 7.55 20.78
CA GLN A 259 45.44 8.73 19.96
C GLN A 259 45.06 10.02 20.71
N VAL A 260 46.07 10.79 21.13
CA VAL A 260 45.91 12.17 21.57
C VAL A 260 45.31 12.95 20.40
N CYS A 261 44.23 13.72 20.63
CA CYS A 261 43.74 14.65 19.62
C CYS A 261 44.80 15.75 19.44
N SER A 262 45.79 15.52 18.58
CA SER A 262 46.40 16.61 17.84
C SER A 262 45.33 17.13 16.91
N PHE A 263 44.58 18.14 17.38
CA PHE A 263 43.76 19.00 16.55
C PHE A 263 44.69 19.64 15.51
N ILE A 264 44.83 18.99 14.36
CA ILE A 264 45.33 19.65 13.16
C ILE A 264 44.11 20.38 12.60
N PHE A 265 44.03 21.66 12.97
CA PHE A 265 43.24 22.67 12.27
C PHE A 265 43.79 22.89 10.87
#